data_AF-A0A3G6J4A3-F1
#
_entry.id   AF-A0A3G6J4A3-F1
#
_cell.length_a   1.000
_cell.length_b   1.000
_cell.length_c   1.000
_cell.angle_alpha   90.00
_cell.angle_beta   90.00
_cell.angle_gamma   90.00
#
_symmetry.space_group_name_H-M   'P 1'
#
loop_
_entity.id
_entity.type
_entity.pdbx_description
1 polymer ?
#
loop_
_entity_poly.entity_id
_entity_poly.type
_entity_poly.pdbx_seq_one_letter_code
_entity_poly.pdbx_strand_id
1 'polypeptide(L)'
;MALDLSVLNELSSVAEVQQTTRALRATNRPVVLVPIFGRPHTAHAELIAAAKSLPRAVVFVVVLPGICKRDEELTAAAAQTRVEFSAQEIDYLAQAGATLLWRPTAAEVAVADGRTMVDAGRLATALQSAVSPKAVNRFVTTMVRLLGLTRASDVVIGERSYVQLVVLQQAVSDLAMGVQVHTIGVLRTSSGLPCSRMLGQASPAVTQAAMTISAALVAGTHAATQGIAAAIAATQQVVALAPGLDSVTVTVTDDWLQEVTDTTVGAAEDAYRLHVVATCDGVTLYDQGTVLVGDVRRRQEKEIAQAALAAAGLDAELTEEEFSELQRLRELVARQQTVRKAFGNDASE
;
A
#
# COMPACT_ATOMS: atom_id res chain seq x y z
N MET A 1 21.21 -30.66 -5.49
CA MET A 1 20.31 -30.46 -6.65
C MET A 1 20.68 -29.14 -7.29
N ALA A 2 20.98 -29.11 -8.60
CA ALA A 2 21.18 -27.84 -9.29
C ALA A 2 19.80 -27.17 -9.44
N LEU A 3 19.63 -25.98 -8.88
CA LEU A 3 18.39 -25.23 -8.95
C LEU A 3 18.34 -24.48 -10.30
N ASP A 4 17.36 -24.80 -11.15
CA ASP A 4 17.13 -24.07 -12.39
C ASP A 4 16.35 -22.79 -12.11
N LEU A 5 17.04 -21.65 -12.17
CA LEU A 5 16.45 -20.34 -11.88
C LEU A 5 15.66 -19.75 -13.07
N SER A 6 15.58 -20.46 -14.20
CA SER A 6 14.75 -20.06 -15.34
C SER A 6 13.28 -20.45 -15.18
N VAL A 7 12.98 -21.34 -14.22
CA VAL A 7 11.64 -21.80 -13.90
C VAL A 7 11.28 -21.49 -12.44
N LEU A 8 9.99 -21.51 -12.11
CA LEU A 8 9.52 -21.35 -10.75
C LEU A 8 9.78 -22.63 -9.95
N ASN A 9 10.52 -22.52 -8.85
CA ASN A 9 10.81 -23.65 -7.95
C ASN A 9 10.01 -23.52 -6.66
N GLU A 10 9.21 -24.54 -6.35
CA GLU A 10 8.49 -24.61 -5.08
C GLU A 10 9.37 -25.21 -3.99
N LEU A 11 9.46 -24.51 -2.86
CA LEU A 11 10.13 -24.96 -1.65
C LEU A 11 9.07 -25.42 -0.65
N SER A 12 9.34 -26.54 0.03
CA SER A 12 8.32 -27.29 0.78
C SER A 12 8.48 -27.19 2.31
N SER A 13 9.66 -26.80 2.79
CA SER A 13 10.01 -26.76 4.21
C SER A 13 10.98 -25.64 4.57
N VAL A 14 11.01 -25.26 5.84
CA VAL A 14 11.98 -24.30 6.39
C VAL A 14 13.44 -24.70 6.10
N ALA A 15 13.77 -25.99 6.21
CA ALA A 15 15.13 -26.48 5.98
C ALA A 15 15.55 -26.28 4.51
N GLU A 16 14.65 -26.59 3.58
CA GLU A 16 14.87 -26.40 2.14
C GLU A 16 15.02 -24.92 1.79
N VAL A 17 14.19 -24.05 2.37
CA VAL A 17 14.32 -22.59 2.25
C VAL A 17 15.70 -22.13 2.70
N GLN A 18 16.10 -22.49 3.92
CA GLN A 18 17.37 -22.04 4.49
C GLN A 18 18.60 -22.59 3.74
N GLN A 19 18.52 -23.80 3.22
CA GLN A 19 19.59 -24.39 2.39
C GLN A 19 19.70 -23.66 1.05
N THR A 20 18.56 -23.46 0.38
CA THR A 20 18.49 -22.81 -0.94
C THR A 20 18.97 -21.38 -0.87
N THR A 21 18.43 -20.57 0.05
CA THR A 21 18.81 -19.15 0.13
C THR A 21 20.24 -18.93 0.61
N ARG A 22 20.78 -19.84 1.45
CA ARG A 22 22.20 -19.83 1.82
C ARG A 22 23.10 -20.07 0.61
N ALA A 23 22.75 -21.02 -0.25
CA ALA A 23 23.50 -21.30 -1.48
C ALA A 23 23.42 -20.13 -2.48
N LEU A 24 22.25 -19.51 -2.64
CA LEU A 24 22.08 -18.32 -3.47
C LEU A 24 22.94 -17.15 -2.98
N ARG A 25 22.94 -16.90 -1.67
CA ARG A 25 23.79 -15.87 -1.06
C ARG A 25 25.28 -16.16 -1.26
N ALA A 26 25.70 -17.42 -1.13
CA ALA A 26 27.10 -17.82 -1.37
C ALA A 26 27.56 -17.59 -2.83
N THR A 27 26.63 -17.46 -3.78
CA THR A 27 26.90 -17.18 -5.19
C THR A 27 26.62 -15.72 -5.58
N ASN A 28 26.49 -14.81 -4.60
CA ASN A 28 26.18 -13.39 -4.81
C ASN A 28 24.92 -13.19 -5.68
N ARG A 29 23.87 -13.97 -5.40
CA ARG A 29 22.53 -13.77 -5.95
C ARG A 29 21.61 -13.23 -4.84
N PRO A 30 21.25 -11.93 -4.86
CA PRO A 30 20.36 -11.36 -3.85
C PRO A 30 19.00 -12.04 -3.88
N VAL A 31 18.50 -12.41 -2.69
CA VAL A 31 17.15 -12.95 -2.52
C VAL A 31 16.24 -11.77 -2.24
N VAL A 32 15.31 -11.52 -3.16
CA VAL A 32 14.33 -10.44 -3.04
C VAL A 32 12.99 -11.05 -2.63
N LEU A 33 12.58 -10.77 -1.39
CA LEU A 33 11.37 -11.33 -0.80
C LEU A 33 10.14 -10.54 -1.27
N VAL A 34 9.11 -11.26 -1.72
CA VAL A 34 7.77 -10.69 -1.98
C VAL A 34 6.77 -11.44 -1.10
N PRO A 35 6.42 -10.91 0.10
CA PRO A 35 5.43 -11.52 0.97
C PRO A 35 4.02 -11.24 0.43
N ILE A 36 3.23 -12.29 0.27
CA ILE A 36 1.82 -12.22 -0.14
C ILE A 36 0.95 -12.73 1.00
N PHE A 37 0.03 -11.91 1.50
CA PHE A 37 -0.91 -12.30 2.55
C PHE A 37 -2.22 -12.77 1.92
N GLY A 38 -2.42 -14.10 1.83
CA GLY A 38 -3.59 -14.70 1.19
C GLY A 38 -3.32 -15.13 -0.26
N ARG A 39 -4.24 -14.81 -1.19
CA ARG A 39 -4.13 -15.23 -2.60
C ARG A 39 -3.68 -14.08 -3.51
N PRO A 40 -2.92 -14.37 -4.58
CA PRO A 40 -2.39 -13.35 -5.48
C PRO A 40 -3.50 -12.65 -6.28
N HIS A 41 -3.16 -11.46 -6.78
CA HIS A 41 -3.99 -10.62 -7.64
C HIS A 41 -3.08 -9.67 -8.42
N THR A 42 -3.63 -8.86 -9.31
CA THR A 42 -2.88 -7.95 -10.20
C THR A 42 -1.79 -7.14 -9.51
N ALA A 43 -2.09 -6.52 -8.36
CA ALA A 43 -1.06 -5.76 -7.63
C ALA A 43 0.16 -6.60 -7.20
N HIS A 44 0.00 -7.89 -6.93
CA HIS A 44 1.12 -8.77 -6.58
C HIS A 44 2.03 -9.03 -7.78
N ALA A 45 1.50 -9.08 -9.01
CA ALA A 45 2.35 -9.18 -10.19
C ALA A 45 3.25 -7.94 -10.35
N GLU A 46 2.75 -6.74 -10.03
CA GLU A 46 3.57 -5.52 -10.01
C GLU A 46 4.68 -5.59 -8.95
N LEU A 47 4.40 -6.13 -7.75
CA LEU A 47 5.45 -6.34 -6.74
C LEU A 47 6.53 -7.31 -7.22
N ILE A 48 6.14 -8.39 -7.90
CA ILE A 48 7.06 -9.39 -8.45
C ILE A 48 7.87 -8.81 -9.61
N ALA A 49 7.24 -8.03 -10.48
CA ALA A 49 7.91 -7.36 -11.58
C ALA A 49 8.94 -6.33 -11.07
N ALA A 50 8.59 -5.56 -10.04
CA ALA A 50 9.51 -4.65 -9.37
C ALA A 50 10.66 -5.41 -8.68
N ALA A 51 10.38 -6.53 -8.02
CA ALA A 51 11.43 -7.38 -7.46
C ALA A 51 12.38 -7.91 -8.54
N LYS A 52 11.86 -8.28 -9.71
CA LYS A 52 12.62 -8.82 -10.84
C LYS A 52 13.48 -7.76 -11.53
N SER A 53 13.11 -6.49 -11.47
CA SER A 53 13.92 -5.41 -12.06
C SER A 53 15.20 -5.12 -11.27
N LEU A 54 15.29 -5.61 -10.02
CA LEU A 54 16.49 -5.48 -9.21
C LEU A 54 17.65 -6.32 -9.79
N PRO A 55 18.88 -5.80 -9.81
CA PRO A 55 20.03 -6.50 -10.40
C PRO A 55 20.27 -7.87 -9.77
N ARG A 56 20.34 -8.91 -10.61
CA ARG A 56 20.64 -10.31 -10.22
C ARG A 56 19.63 -10.91 -9.22
N ALA A 57 18.46 -10.31 -9.08
CA ALA A 57 17.43 -10.74 -8.14
C ALA A 57 17.00 -12.19 -8.37
N VAL A 58 16.93 -12.95 -7.28
CA VAL A 58 16.13 -14.16 -7.21
C VAL A 58 14.84 -13.78 -6.49
N VAL A 59 13.76 -13.70 -7.25
CA VAL A 59 12.46 -13.26 -6.72
C VAL A 59 11.84 -14.42 -5.96
N PHE A 60 11.74 -14.25 -4.64
CA PHE A 60 11.21 -15.25 -3.74
C PHE A 60 9.85 -14.82 -3.22
N VAL A 61 8.80 -15.42 -3.78
CA VAL A 61 7.43 -15.22 -3.33
C VAL A 61 7.14 -16.13 -2.14
N VAL A 62 6.70 -15.54 -1.03
CA VAL A 62 6.23 -16.29 0.14
C VAL A 62 4.77 -15.98 0.38
N VAL A 63 3.93 -17.01 0.31
CA VAL A 63 2.49 -16.88 0.48
C VAL A 63 2.14 -17.24 1.91
N LEU A 64 1.86 -16.20 2.70
CA LEU A 64 1.53 -16.32 4.11
C LEU A 64 0.03 -16.60 4.26
N PRO A 65 -0.37 -17.61 5.06
CA PRO A 65 -1.76 -17.77 5.47
C PRO A 65 -2.22 -16.53 6.25
N GLY A 66 -3.53 -16.31 6.34
CA GLY A 66 -4.14 -15.10 6.93
C GLY A 66 -3.93 -14.98 8.45
N ILE A 67 -2.70 -14.76 8.87
CA ILE A 67 -2.26 -14.71 10.27
C ILE A 67 -2.46 -13.33 10.91
N CYS A 68 -2.67 -12.28 10.12
CA CYS A 68 -2.78 -10.89 10.59
C CYS A 68 -4.23 -10.40 10.70
N LYS A 69 -5.20 -11.29 10.89
CA LYS A 69 -6.59 -10.87 11.07
C LYS A 69 -6.76 -10.13 12.41
N ARG A 70 -7.70 -9.19 12.43
CA ARG A 70 -8.03 -8.39 13.61
C ARG A 70 -8.56 -9.31 14.71
N ASP A 71 -7.86 -9.33 15.84
CA ASP A 71 -8.25 -9.94 17.12
C ASP A 71 -8.48 -11.47 17.15
N GLU A 72 -8.35 -12.16 16.01
CA GLU A 72 -8.37 -13.62 15.98
C GLU A 72 -7.10 -14.19 16.63
N GLU A 73 -7.29 -15.11 17.57
CA GLU A 73 -6.20 -15.98 18.03
C GLU A 73 -5.78 -16.92 16.91
N LEU A 74 -4.47 -17.11 16.76
CA LEU A 74 -3.96 -18.15 15.88
C LEU A 74 -4.20 -19.51 16.55
N THR A 75 -5.36 -20.12 16.29
CA THR A 75 -5.70 -21.44 16.82
C THR A 75 -4.73 -22.50 16.30
N ALA A 76 -4.60 -23.63 17.01
CA ALA A 76 -3.74 -24.73 16.57
C ALA A 76 -4.11 -25.28 15.18
N ALA A 77 -5.41 -25.29 14.83
CA ALA A 77 -5.88 -25.68 13.51
C ALA A 77 -5.51 -24.63 12.44
N ALA A 78 -5.71 -23.35 12.72
CA ALA A 78 -5.28 -22.26 11.84
C ALA A 78 -3.75 -22.25 11.64
N ALA A 79 -3.00 -22.64 12.69
CA ALA A 79 -1.54 -22.75 12.63
C ALA A 79 -1.06 -23.81 11.62
N GLN A 80 -1.82 -24.88 11.40
CA GLN A 80 -1.48 -25.93 10.42
C GLN A 80 -1.96 -25.62 9.00
N THR A 81 -2.70 -24.53 8.81
CA THR A 81 -3.26 -24.20 7.50
C THR A 81 -2.18 -23.71 6.55
N ARG A 82 -2.16 -24.27 5.34
CA ARG A 82 -1.37 -23.84 4.18
C ARG A 82 -2.30 -23.27 3.11
N VAL A 83 -1.82 -22.30 2.35
CA VAL A 83 -2.58 -21.77 1.21
C VAL A 83 -2.37 -22.69 0.01
N GLU A 84 -3.45 -23.31 -0.46
CA GLU A 84 -3.43 -24.13 -1.67
C GLU A 84 -3.66 -23.30 -2.93
N PHE A 85 -2.82 -23.53 -3.94
CA PHE A 85 -2.90 -22.89 -5.24
C PHE A 85 -3.24 -23.89 -6.33
N SER A 86 -4.04 -23.43 -7.29
CA SER A 86 -4.21 -24.07 -8.58
C SER A 86 -2.96 -23.92 -9.45
N ALA A 87 -2.83 -24.77 -10.48
CA ALA A 87 -1.77 -24.61 -11.49
C ALA A 87 -1.77 -23.22 -12.13
N GLN A 88 -2.96 -22.64 -12.38
CA GLN A 88 -3.10 -21.30 -12.96
C GLN A 88 -2.52 -20.20 -12.06
N GLU A 89 -2.63 -20.32 -10.74
CA GLU A 89 -2.05 -19.35 -9.81
C GLU A 89 -0.53 -19.47 -9.72
N ILE A 90 -0.01 -20.70 -9.81
CA ILE A 90 1.44 -20.95 -9.88
C ILE A 90 2.01 -20.37 -11.18
N ASP A 91 1.35 -20.65 -12.31
CA ASP A 91 1.72 -20.11 -13.63
C ASP A 91 1.65 -18.57 -13.64
N TYR A 92 0.63 -17.99 -13.01
CA TYR A 92 0.50 -16.54 -12.87
C TYR A 92 1.71 -15.91 -12.16
N LEU A 93 2.16 -16.51 -11.05
CA LEU A 93 3.36 -16.04 -10.34
C LEU A 93 4.64 -16.22 -11.18
N ALA A 94 4.76 -17.35 -11.88
CA ALA A 94 5.89 -17.62 -12.76
C ALA A 94 5.97 -16.59 -13.90
N GLN A 95 4.84 -16.29 -14.55
CA GLN A 95 4.74 -15.28 -15.61
C GLN A 95 5.07 -13.87 -15.11
N ALA A 96 4.66 -13.53 -13.89
CA ALA A 96 5.02 -12.27 -13.26
C ALA A 96 6.54 -12.17 -12.95
N GLY A 97 7.24 -13.30 -12.91
CA GLY A 97 8.70 -13.35 -12.75
C GLY A 97 9.19 -13.95 -11.43
N ALA A 98 8.33 -14.65 -10.68
CA ALA A 98 8.74 -15.38 -9.49
C ALA A 98 9.73 -16.50 -9.86
N THR A 99 10.77 -16.67 -9.05
CA THR A 99 11.79 -17.72 -9.23
C THR A 99 11.67 -18.81 -8.17
N LEU A 100 11.33 -18.41 -6.94
CA LEU A 100 11.06 -19.29 -5.83
C LEU A 100 9.65 -19.03 -5.29
N LEU A 101 8.95 -20.09 -4.91
CA LEU A 101 7.68 -20.03 -4.21
C LEU A 101 7.76 -20.86 -2.93
N TRP A 102 7.35 -20.28 -1.81
CA TRP A 102 7.13 -21.04 -0.57
C TRP A 102 5.75 -20.72 -0.01
N ARG A 103 5.01 -21.77 0.35
CA ARG A 103 3.67 -21.70 0.93
C ARG A 103 3.73 -22.28 2.34
N PRO A 104 4.31 -21.58 3.32
CA PRO A 104 4.42 -22.09 4.68
C PRO A 104 3.04 -22.32 5.32
N THR A 105 3.00 -23.25 6.26
CA THR A 105 1.96 -23.25 7.30
C THR A 105 2.16 -22.07 8.24
N ALA A 106 1.10 -21.61 8.90
CA ALA A 106 1.22 -20.52 9.86
C ALA A 106 2.22 -20.86 11.00
N ALA A 107 2.33 -22.13 11.42
CA ALA A 107 3.29 -22.57 12.44
C ALA A 107 4.77 -22.44 12.01
N GLU A 108 5.07 -22.48 10.72
CA GLU A 108 6.44 -22.34 10.22
C GLU A 108 6.95 -20.88 10.32
N VAL A 109 6.05 -19.91 10.10
CA VAL A 109 6.38 -18.49 9.94
C VAL A 109 5.87 -17.56 11.03
N ALA A 110 4.73 -17.88 11.65
CA ALA A 110 4.19 -17.09 12.76
C ALA A 110 4.69 -17.63 14.09
N VAL A 111 4.80 -16.74 15.07
CA VAL A 111 5.09 -17.10 16.45
C VAL A 111 3.77 -17.10 17.24
N ALA A 112 3.53 -18.18 17.99
CA ALA A 112 2.36 -18.28 18.86
C ALA A 112 2.39 -17.21 19.95
N ASP A 113 1.20 -16.76 20.37
CA ASP A 113 1.05 -15.77 21.44
C ASP A 113 1.73 -16.28 22.74
N GLY A 114 2.33 -15.37 23.51
CA GLY A 114 3.03 -15.71 24.76
C GLY A 114 4.46 -16.26 24.58
N ARG A 115 4.98 -16.31 23.36
CA ARG A 115 6.41 -16.56 23.07
C ARG A 115 7.14 -15.25 22.76
N THR A 116 8.40 -15.36 22.33
CA THR A 116 9.19 -14.20 21.89
C THR A 116 8.47 -13.46 20.77
N MET A 117 8.14 -12.20 21.03
CA MET A 117 7.52 -11.30 20.07
C MET A 117 8.34 -10.03 19.93
N VAL A 118 8.20 -9.37 18.80
CA VAL A 118 8.68 -8.01 18.55
C VAL A 118 7.51 -7.07 18.79
N ASP A 119 7.72 -6.10 19.66
CA ASP A 119 6.77 -5.01 19.91
C ASP A 119 7.06 -3.87 18.93
N ALA A 120 6.05 -3.43 18.19
CA ALA A 120 6.15 -2.28 17.28
C ALA A 120 6.13 -0.93 18.01
N GLY A 121 6.02 -0.92 19.33
CA GLY A 121 6.00 0.30 20.15
C GLY A 121 4.81 1.18 19.79
N ARG A 122 5.05 2.48 19.59
CA ARG A 122 3.99 3.45 19.29
C ARG A 122 3.19 3.12 18.01
N LEU A 123 3.81 2.45 17.04
CA LEU A 123 3.15 2.09 15.78
C LEU A 123 2.13 0.97 15.95
N ALA A 124 2.24 0.14 17.00
CA ALA A 124 1.23 -0.88 17.30
C ALA A 124 -0.15 -0.25 17.55
N THR A 125 -0.17 0.95 18.11
CA THR A 125 -1.38 1.70 18.44
C THR A 125 -1.75 2.75 17.39
N ALA A 126 -1.02 2.83 16.27
CA ALA A 126 -1.35 3.75 15.19
C ALA A 126 -2.54 3.22 14.38
N LEU A 127 -3.51 4.07 14.05
CA LEU A 127 -4.70 3.72 13.26
C LEU A 127 -5.42 2.47 13.80
N GLN A 128 -5.73 2.42 15.11
CA GLN A 128 -6.35 1.25 15.75
C GLN A 128 -7.69 0.84 15.14
N SER A 129 -8.40 1.79 14.52
CA SER A 129 -9.63 1.52 13.77
C SER A 129 -9.37 0.62 12.56
N ALA A 130 -8.14 0.62 12.00
CA ALA A 130 -7.73 -0.19 10.85
C ALA A 130 -7.16 -1.55 11.26
N VAL A 131 -6.36 -1.62 12.32
CA VAL A 131 -5.67 -2.85 12.74
C VAL A 131 -5.43 -2.83 14.25
N SER A 132 -5.59 -3.98 14.92
CA SER A 132 -5.37 -4.05 16.36
C SER A 132 -3.88 -4.15 16.70
N PRO A 133 -3.44 -3.63 17.88
CA PRO A 133 -2.04 -3.69 18.29
C PRO A 133 -1.46 -5.11 18.30
N LYS A 134 -2.29 -6.10 18.70
CA LYS A 134 -1.92 -7.52 18.68
C LYS A 134 -1.60 -8.00 17.26
N ALA A 135 -2.40 -7.60 16.28
CA ALA A 135 -2.18 -7.96 14.88
C ALA A 135 -0.92 -7.30 14.30
N VAL A 136 -0.62 -6.04 14.68
CA VAL A 136 0.62 -5.35 14.29
C VAL A 136 1.86 -6.06 14.87
N ASN A 137 1.86 -6.37 16.16
CA ASN A 137 2.98 -7.07 16.80
C ASN A 137 3.19 -8.48 16.23
N ARG A 138 2.10 -9.18 15.88
CA ARG A 138 2.17 -10.47 15.19
C ARG A 138 2.75 -10.34 13.78
N PHE A 139 2.33 -9.32 13.02
CA PHE A 139 2.85 -9.03 11.69
C PHE A 139 4.36 -8.79 11.73
N VAL A 140 4.84 -7.86 12.56
CA VAL A 140 6.27 -7.52 12.61
C VAL A 140 7.12 -8.68 13.09
N THR A 141 6.64 -9.44 14.09
CA THR A 141 7.30 -10.68 14.55
C THR A 141 7.44 -11.69 13.41
N THR A 142 6.37 -11.87 12.62
CA THR A 142 6.38 -12.78 11.47
C THR A 142 7.36 -12.30 10.41
N MET A 143 7.38 -11.01 10.09
CA MET A 143 8.31 -10.45 9.10
C MET A 143 9.77 -10.59 9.54
N VAL A 144 10.10 -10.27 10.79
CA VAL A 144 11.44 -10.45 11.35
C VAL A 144 11.87 -11.91 11.25
N ARG A 145 11.00 -12.84 11.65
CA ARG A 145 11.26 -14.28 11.53
C ARG A 145 11.45 -14.69 10.07
N LEU A 146 10.56 -14.24 9.17
CA LEU A 146 10.59 -14.59 7.76
C LEU A 146 11.89 -14.11 7.09
N LEU A 147 12.30 -12.86 7.33
CA LEU A 147 13.57 -12.31 6.85
C LEU A 147 14.77 -13.11 7.37
N GLY A 148 14.73 -13.56 8.63
CA GLY A 148 15.76 -14.44 9.20
C GLY A 148 15.82 -15.83 8.56
N LEU A 149 14.65 -16.43 8.26
CA LEU A 149 14.55 -17.74 7.62
C LEU A 149 15.03 -17.69 6.16
N THR A 150 14.62 -16.67 5.42
CA THR A 150 14.93 -16.53 4.00
C THR A 150 16.30 -15.90 3.76
N ARG A 151 16.87 -15.17 4.73
CA ARG A 151 18.08 -14.35 4.55
C ARG A 151 17.98 -13.41 3.35
N ALA A 152 16.77 -12.89 3.10
CA ALA A 152 16.54 -11.93 2.03
C ALA A 152 17.40 -10.67 2.23
N SER A 153 17.96 -10.14 1.14
CA SER A 153 18.66 -8.85 1.15
C SER A 153 17.70 -7.69 0.94
N ASP A 154 16.59 -7.96 0.26
CA ASP A 154 15.61 -6.98 -0.16
C ASP A 154 14.20 -7.54 0.08
N VAL A 155 13.24 -6.66 0.36
CA VAL A 155 11.83 -6.99 0.43
C VAL A 155 11.03 -5.97 -0.36
N VAL A 156 10.09 -6.42 -1.18
CA VAL A 156 9.17 -5.56 -1.93
C VAL A 156 7.76 -5.71 -1.33
N ILE A 157 7.16 -4.60 -0.91
CA ILE A 157 5.84 -4.58 -0.28
C ILE A 157 4.99 -3.41 -0.83
N GLY A 158 3.67 -3.60 -0.92
CA GLY A 158 2.76 -2.56 -1.42
C GLY A 158 2.37 -1.53 -0.36
N GLU A 159 2.22 -0.26 -0.76
CA GLU A 159 1.80 0.85 0.12
C GLU A 159 0.35 0.74 0.59
N ARG A 160 -0.45 -0.15 -0.02
CA ARG A 160 -1.86 -0.32 0.35
C ARG A 160 -2.01 -0.68 1.83
N SER A 161 -1.10 -1.44 2.40
CA SER A 161 -1.06 -1.73 3.83
C SER A 161 -0.03 -0.84 4.52
N TYR A 162 -0.28 0.49 4.53
CA TYR A 162 0.71 1.47 5.01
C TYR A 162 1.22 1.20 6.43
N VAL A 163 0.34 0.80 7.36
CA VAL A 163 0.75 0.44 8.73
C VAL A 163 1.77 -0.70 8.72
N GLN A 164 1.54 -1.73 7.92
CA GLN A 164 2.47 -2.86 7.79
C GLN A 164 3.81 -2.43 7.18
N LEU A 165 3.78 -1.55 6.18
CA LEU A 165 4.98 -1.00 5.57
C LEU A 165 5.83 -0.23 6.59
N VAL A 166 5.24 0.77 7.26
CA VAL A 166 5.97 1.64 8.20
C VAL A 166 6.53 0.83 9.38
N VAL A 167 5.73 -0.13 9.90
CA VAL A 167 6.19 -1.04 10.96
C VAL A 167 7.35 -1.93 10.51
N LEU A 168 7.32 -2.43 9.26
CA LEU A 168 8.43 -3.20 8.70
C LEU A 168 9.69 -2.36 8.54
N GLN A 169 9.55 -1.14 8.02
CA GLN A 169 10.67 -0.19 7.87
C GLN A 169 11.30 0.13 9.23
N GLN A 170 10.47 0.43 10.24
CA GLN A 170 10.94 0.69 11.59
C GLN A 170 11.70 -0.52 12.15
N ALA A 171 11.13 -1.73 12.06
CA ALA A 171 11.78 -2.93 12.59
C ALA A 171 13.12 -3.25 11.90
N VAL A 172 13.19 -3.08 10.57
CA VAL A 172 14.43 -3.28 9.80
C VAL A 172 15.53 -2.30 10.25
N SER A 173 15.15 -1.03 10.48
CA SER A 173 16.04 0.02 10.98
C SER A 173 16.47 -0.23 12.43
N ASP A 174 15.51 -0.33 13.35
CA ASP A 174 15.74 -0.43 14.79
C ASP A 174 16.50 -1.70 15.18
N LEU A 175 16.29 -2.81 14.46
CA LEU A 175 16.97 -4.08 14.70
C LEU A 175 18.22 -4.27 13.81
N ALA A 176 18.63 -3.24 13.06
CA ALA A 176 19.80 -3.24 12.19
C ALA A 176 19.90 -4.48 11.27
N MET A 177 18.78 -4.84 10.63
CA MET A 177 18.68 -6.12 9.90
C MET A 177 19.45 -6.15 8.57
N GLY A 178 19.84 -4.99 8.05
CA GLY A 178 20.56 -4.87 6.77
C GLY A 178 19.73 -5.29 5.55
N VAL A 179 18.40 -5.22 5.66
CA VAL A 179 17.44 -5.51 4.58
C VAL A 179 17.02 -4.20 3.93
N GLN A 180 16.95 -4.15 2.61
CA GLN A 180 16.40 -3.00 1.88
C GLN A 180 14.89 -3.18 1.68
N VAL A 181 14.10 -2.17 2.03
CA VAL A 181 12.65 -2.19 1.86
C VAL A 181 12.28 -1.34 0.65
N HIS A 182 11.69 -1.99 -0.36
CA HIS A 182 11.20 -1.36 -1.57
C HIS A 182 9.67 -1.30 -1.54
N THR A 183 9.11 -0.19 -2.01
CA THR A 183 7.66 0.03 -1.99
C THR A 183 7.11 0.20 -3.38
N ILE A 184 5.87 -0.26 -3.57
CA ILE A 184 5.08 0.02 -4.77
C ILE A 184 3.80 0.70 -4.33
N GLY A 185 3.48 1.82 -4.98
CA GLY A 185 2.28 2.59 -4.74
C GLY A 185 1.01 1.75 -4.89
N VAL A 186 -0.10 2.27 -4.36
CA VAL A 186 -1.38 1.57 -4.41
C VAL A 186 -1.83 1.41 -5.87
N LEU A 187 -1.80 0.18 -6.38
CA LEU A 187 -2.40 -0.12 -7.67
C LEU A 187 -3.91 0.00 -7.58
N ARG A 188 -4.51 0.74 -8.51
CA ARG A 188 -5.96 0.96 -8.58
C ARG A 188 -6.56 0.36 -9.86
N THR A 189 -7.82 -0.04 -9.79
CA THR A 189 -8.63 -0.42 -10.95
C THR A 189 -8.96 0.82 -11.80
N SER A 190 -9.53 0.62 -12.99
CA SER A 190 -10.04 1.73 -13.81
C SER A 190 -11.14 2.55 -13.14
N SER A 191 -11.87 1.96 -12.19
CA SER A 191 -12.85 2.65 -11.34
C SER A 191 -12.23 3.40 -10.15
N GLY A 192 -10.90 3.36 -10.00
CA GLY A 192 -10.18 4.02 -8.90
C GLY A 192 -10.12 3.22 -7.60
N LEU A 193 -10.72 2.03 -7.54
CA LEU A 193 -10.67 1.18 -6.35
C LEU A 193 -9.26 0.62 -6.14
N PRO A 194 -8.75 0.54 -4.90
CA PRO A 194 -7.49 -0.13 -4.64
C PRO A 194 -7.61 -1.62 -4.96
N CYS A 195 -6.66 -2.17 -5.71
CA CYS A 195 -6.64 -3.58 -6.08
C CYS A 195 -6.63 -4.46 -4.82
N SER A 196 -7.66 -5.32 -4.71
CA SER A 196 -7.93 -6.09 -3.50
C SER A 196 -8.69 -7.37 -3.80
N ARG A 197 -8.23 -8.49 -3.25
CA ARG A 197 -9.01 -9.73 -3.26
C ARG A 197 -10.36 -9.56 -2.56
N MET A 198 -10.38 -8.85 -1.42
CA MET A 198 -11.58 -8.63 -0.63
C MET A 198 -12.67 -7.90 -1.43
N LEU A 199 -12.28 -6.87 -2.20
CA LEU A 199 -13.23 -6.12 -3.03
C LEU A 199 -13.72 -6.94 -4.22
N GLY A 200 -12.91 -7.86 -4.75
CA GLY A 200 -13.35 -8.78 -5.81
C GLY A 200 -14.41 -9.80 -5.39
N GLN A 201 -14.66 -9.96 -4.08
CA GLN A 201 -15.68 -10.88 -3.52
C GLN A 201 -16.70 -10.13 -2.65
N ALA A 202 -16.67 -8.81 -2.64
CA ALA A 202 -17.49 -7.98 -1.79
C ALA A 202 -18.95 -7.93 -2.26
N SER A 203 -19.87 -7.63 -1.34
CA SER A 203 -21.24 -7.29 -1.70
C SER A 203 -21.28 -6.01 -2.56
N PRO A 204 -22.36 -5.78 -3.33
CA PRO A 204 -22.54 -4.50 -4.03
C PRO A 204 -22.47 -3.29 -3.09
N ALA A 205 -23.01 -3.41 -1.86
CA ALA A 205 -22.96 -2.36 -0.85
C ALA A 205 -21.52 -2.03 -0.42
N VAL A 206 -20.72 -3.05 -0.08
CA VAL A 206 -19.31 -2.88 0.29
C VAL A 206 -18.48 -2.33 -0.88
N THR A 207 -18.77 -2.77 -2.11
CA THR A 207 -18.10 -2.25 -3.31
C THR A 207 -18.41 -0.77 -3.52
N GLN A 208 -19.69 -0.38 -3.39
CA GLN A 208 -20.11 1.01 -3.50
C GLN A 208 -19.49 1.88 -2.40
N ALA A 209 -19.45 1.39 -1.16
CA ALA A 209 -18.79 2.06 -0.05
C ALA A 209 -17.29 2.30 -0.34
N ALA A 210 -16.58 1.29 -0.85
CA ALA A 210 -15.17 1.42 -1.24
C ALA A 210 -14.95 2.44 -2.38
N MET A 211 -15.91 2.53 -3.32
CA MET A 211 -15.86 3.54 -4.39
C MET A 211 -16.01 4.95 -3.83
N THR A 212 -16.96 5.14 -2.91
CA THR A 212 -17.14 6.45 -2.25
C THR A 212 -15.92 6.84 -1.42
N ILE A 213 -15.29 5.89 -0.71
CA ILE A 213 -14.03 6.14 0.01
C ILE A 213 -12.92 6.57 -0.95
N SER A 214 -12.77 5.89 -2.08
CA SER A 214 -11.76 6.24 -3.09
C SER A 214 -12.01 7.66 -3.64
N ALA A 215 -13.27 8.01 -3.92
CA ALA A 215 -13.65 9.35 -4.35
C ALA A 215 -13.41 10.42 -3.27
N ALA A 216 -13.67 10.07 -2.00
CA ALA A 216 -13.46 10.97 -0.87
C ALA A 216 -11.99 11.27 -0.60
N LEU A 217 -11.10 10.29 -0.83
CA LEU A 217 -9.65 10.49 -0.77
C LEU A 217 -9.19 11.47 -1.86
N VAL A 218 -9.72 11.36 -3.07
CA VAL A 218 -9.45 12.30 -4.15
C VAL A 218 -9.91 13.71 -3.74
N ALA A 219 -11.14 13.85 -3.23
CA ALA A 219 -11.65 15.14 -2.77
C ALA A 219 -10.78 15.76 -1.65
N GLY A 220 -10.38 14.97 -0.65
CA GLY A 220 -9.51 15.43 0.43
C GLY A 220 -8.12 15.83 -0.06
N THR A 221 -7.52 15.02 -0.93
CA THR A 221 -6.23 15.33 -1.57
C THR A 221 -6.32 16.65 -2.35
N HIS A 222 -7.44 16.89 -3.03
CA HIS A 222 -7.65 18.15 -3.73
C HIS A 222 -7.82 19.35 -2.77
N ALA A 223 -8.55 19.19 -1.67
CA ALA A 223 -8.77 20.23 -0.68
C ALA A 223 -7.54 20.53 0.19
N ALA A 224 -6.53 19.66 0.19
CA ALA A 224 -5.28 19.80 0.95
C ALA A 224 -4.52 21.12 0.74
N THR A 225 -4.72 21.79 -0.40
CA THR A 225 -4.15 23.13 -0.66
C THR A 225 -4.63 24.17 0.33
N GLN A 226 -5.75 23.92 1.00
CA GLN A 226 -6.34 24.81 2.01
C GLN A 226 -6.00 24.35 3.44
N GLY A 227 -5.11 23.36 3.60
CA GLY A 227 -4.71 22.79 4.89
C GLY A 227 -5.26 21.38 5.14
N ILE A 228 -4.78 20.77 6.21
CA ILE A 228 -5.18 19.44 6.68
C ILE A 228 -6.66 19.43 7.08
N ALA A 229 -7.14 20.47 7.78
CA ALA A 229 -8.55 20.52 8.18
C ALA A 229 -9.48 20.51 6.97
N ALA A 230 -9.12 21.19 5.88
CA ALA A 230 -9.88 21.19 4.63
C ALA A 230 -9.86 19.82 3.95
N ALA A 231 -8.70 19.14 3.92
CA ALA A 231 -8.59 17.77 3.42
C ALA A 231 -9.52 16.81 4.17
N ILE A 232 -9.47 16.84 5.51
CA ILE A 232 -10.34 16.00 6.37
C ILE A 232 -11.81 16.32 6.13
N ALA A 233 -12.19 17.60 6.13
CA ALA A 233 -13.58 18.02 5.96
C ALA A 233 -14.15 17.60 4.59
N ALA A 234 -13.40 17.81 3.51
CA ALA A 234 -13.82 17.40 2.17
C ALA A 234 -14.00 15.88 2.05
N THR A 235 -13.08 15.10 2.64
CA THR A 235 -13.21 13.64 2.69
C THR A 235 -14.44 13.22 3.50
N GLN A 236 -14.64 13.77 4.69
CA GLN A 236 -15.81 13.45 5.52
C GLN A 236 -17.14 13.76 4.82
N GLN A 237 -17.22 14.89 4.11
CA GLN A 237 -18.42 15.27 3.34
C GLN A 237 -18.75 14.25 2.24
N VAL A 238 -17.75 13.76 1.50
CA VAL A 238 -17.98 12.76 0.45
C VAL A 238 -18.31 11.39 1.05
N VAL A 239 -17.61 10.97 2.11
CA VAL A 239 -17.90 9.68 2.77
C VAL A 239 -19.31 9.67 3.37
N ALA A 240 -19.81 10.79 3.88
CA ALA A 240 -21.17 10.90 4.42
C ALA A 240 -22.28 10.63 3.37
N LEU A 241 -21.95 10.67 2.07
CA LEU A 241 -22.88 10.31 0.99
C LEU A 241 -22.95 8.79 0.75
N ALA A 242 -22.05 8.00 1.34
CA ALA A 242 -22.07 6.55 1.20
C ALA A 242 -23.19 5.94 2.06
N PRO A 243 -24.15 5.23 1.45
CA PRO A 243 -25.11 4.46 2.23
C PRO A 243 -24.43 3.24 2.88
N GLY A 244 -24.86 2.88 4.09
CA GLY A 244 -24.49 1.61 4.73
C GLY A 244 -23.09 1.56 5.35
N LEU A 245 -22.48 2.71 5.66
CA LEU A 245 -21.29 2.75 6.51
C LEU A 245 -21.68 2.73 8.00
N ASP A 246 -21.19 1.74 8.74
CA ASP A 246 -21.47 1.62 10.18
C ASP A 246 -20.55 2.53 11.02
N SER A 247 -19.32 2.74 10.56
CA SER A 247 -18.34 3.62 11.19
C SER A 247 -17.39 4.18 10.15
N VAL A 248 -16.88 5.39 10.41
CA VAL A 248 -15.91 6.08 9.55
C VAL A 248 -14.92 6.82 10.44
N THR A 249 -13.63 6.68 10.12
CA THR A 249 -12.54 7.45 10.70
C THR A 249 -11.72 8.03 9.56
N VAL A 250 -11.49 9.35 9.61
CA VAL A 250 -10.65 10.09 8.66
C VAL A 250 -9.55 10.75 9.46
N THR A 251 -8.30 10.43 9.16
CA THR A 251 -7.13 10.96 9.85
C THR A 251 -6.04 11.34 8.86
N VAL A 252 -5.21 12.31 9.20
CA VAL A 252 -3.99 12.62 8.45
C VAL A 252 -2.79 12.34 9.34
N THR A 253 -1.76 11.70 8.78
CA THR A 253 -0.54 11.36 9.50
C THR A 253 0.71 11.77 8.74
N ASP A 254 1.84 11.89 9.45
CA ASP A 254 3.16 11.92 8.84
C ASP A 254 3.58 10.53 8.29
N ASP A 255 4.77 10.44 7.71
CA ASP A 255 5.30 9.18 7.18
C ASP A 255 5.49 8.08 8.23
N TRP A 256 5.48 8.44 9.51
CA TRP A 256 5.62 7.53 10.65
C TRP A 256 4.32 7.36 11.43
N LEU A 257 3.17 7.58 10.77
CA LEU A 257 1.82 7.36 11.32
C LEU A 257 1.50 8.17 12.58
N GLN A 258 2.22 9.27 12.82
CA GLN A 258 1.84 10.23 13.85
C GLN A 258 0.74 11.12 13.30
N GLU A 259 -0.39 11.20 14.00
CA GLU A 259 -1.50 12.05 13.61
C GLU A 259 -1.08 13.53 13.60
N VAL A 260 -1.48 14.23 12.55
CA VAL A 260 -1.17 15.65 12.34
C VAL A 260 -2.45 16.45 12.10
N THR A 261 -2.45 17.66 12.63
CA THR A 261 -3.41 18.74 12.41
C THR A 261 -2.68 19.97 11.89
N ASP A 262 -3.43 20.98 11.40
CA ASP A 262 -2.86 22.26 10.95
C ASP A 262 -2.01 22.96 12.03
N THR A 263 -2.23 22.67 13.32
CA THR A 263 -1.43 23.24 14.42
C THR A 263 -0.14 22.46 14.72
N THR A 264 -0.02 21.23 14.21
CA THR A 264 1.16 20.37 14.40
C THR A 264 2.02 20.25 13.15
N VAL A 265 1.48 20.58 11.98
CA VAL A 265 2.24 20.78 10.75
C VAL A 265 3.23 21.91 11.04
N GLY A 266 4.52 21.62 10.94
CA GLY A 266 5.53 22.67 11.03
C GLY A 266 5.33 23.72 9.94
N ALA A 267 6.03 24.85 10.00
CA ALA A 267 6.04 25.83 8.90
C ALA A 267 6.62 25.25 7.57
N ALA A 268 7.00 23.97 7.56
CA ALA A 268 7.56 23.26 6.43
C ALA A 268 6.45 22.70 5.53
N GLU A 269 6.55 23.06 4.26
CA GLU A 269 6.09 22.30 3.11
C GLU A 269 6.37 20.79 3.29
N ASP A 270 5.34 19.96 3.43
CA ASP A 270 5.55 18.52 3.64
C ASP A 270 4.45 17.65 2.99
N ALA A 271 4.79 16.38 2.79
CA ALA A 271 3.89 15.34 2.34
C ALA A 271 3.35 14.56 3.53
N TYR A 272 2.03 14.41 3.57
CA TYR A 272 1.30 13.67 4.59
C TYR A 272 0.49 12.55 3.96
N ARG A 273 -0.07 11.69 4.80
CA ARG A 273 -0.96 10.60 4.38
C ARG A 273 -2.34 10.80 4.98
N LEU A 274 -3.35 10.88 4.12
CA LEU A 274 -4.76 10.84 4.50
C LEU A 274 -5.24 9.40 4.49
N HIS A 275 -5.82 8.99 5.60
CA HIS A 275 -6.34 7.65 5.83
C HIS A 275 -7.85 7.71 5.98
N VAL A 276 -8.53 6.77 5.32
CA VAL A 276 -9.94 6.51 5.56
C VAL A 276 -10.10 5.06 5.98
N VAL A 277 -10.66 4.88 7.17
CA VAL A 277 -11.06 3.58 7.69
C VAL A 277 -12.57 3.59 7.86
N ALA A 278 -13.26 2.61 7.31
CA ALA A 278 -14.70 2.50 7.48
C ALA A 278 -15.12 1.04 7.64
N THR A 279 -16.32 0.82 8.19
CA THR A 279 -16.95 -0.51 8.22
C THR A 279 -18.25 -0.50 7.45
N CYS A 280 -18.51 -1.55 6.67
CA CYS A 280 -19.73 -1.75 5.90
C CYS A 280 -20.05 -3.25 5.87
N ASP A 281 -21.27 -3.64 6.26
CA ASP A 281 -21.70 -5.04 6.35
C ASP A 281 -20.71 -5.94 7.13
N GLY A 282 -20.10 -5.41 8.20
CA GLY A 282 -19.09 -6.12 9.00
C GLY A 282 -17.71 -6.26 8.34
N VAL A 283 -17.50 -5.68 7.16
CA VAL A 283 -16.20 -5.62 6.48
C VAL A 283 -15.51 -4.29 6.80
N THR A 284 -14.27 -4.36 7.28
CA THR A 284 -13.44 -3.14 7.42
C THR A 284 -12.78 -2.80 6.08
N LEU A 285 -13.08 -1.61 5.59
CA LEU A 285 -12.45 -0.97 4.44
C LEU A 285 -11.35 -0.02 4.92
N TYR A 286 -10.21 -0.06 4.24
CA TYR A 286 -9.10 0.86 4.44
C TYR A 286 -8.56 1.29 3.08
N ASP A 287 -8.38 2.60 2.92
CA ASP A 287 -7.68 3.19 1.80
C ASP A 287 -6.95 4.46 2.26
N GLN A 288 -5.96 4.88 1.48
CA GLN A 288 -5.14 6.04 1.78
C GLN A 288 -4.71 6.81 0.52
N GLY A 289 -4.34 8.07 0.72
CA GLY A 289 -3.84 8.96 -0.31
C GLY A 289 -2.81 9.94 0.22
N THR A 290 -1.91 10.40 -0.64
CA THR A 290 -0.94 11.44 -0.30
C THR A 290 -1.63 12.81 -0.26
N VAL A 291 -1.36 13.58 0.79
CA VAL A 291 -1.84 14.94 0.98
C VAL A 291 -0.64 15.85 0.99
N LEU A 292 -0.61 16.82 0.08
CA LEU A 292 0.45 17.80 -0.02
C LEU A 292 -0.10 19.12 0.54
N VAL A 293 0.54 19.61 1.60
CA VAL A 293 0.12 20.82 2.31
C VAL A 293 1.13 21.94 2.07
N GLY A 294 0.65 23.18 1.95
CA GLY A 294 1.47 24.34 1.63
C GLY A 294 1.86 24.41 0.15
N ASP A 295 3.02 25.02 -0.13
CA ASP A 295 3.50 25.26 -1.49
C ASP A 295 4.10 24.00 -2.17
N VAL A 296 4.18 22.84 -1.50
CA VAL A 296 4.66 21.57 -2.10
C VAL A 296 3.87 21.23 -3.34
N ARG A 297 2.54 21.28 -3.23
CA ARG A 297 1.66 20.96 -4.34
C ARG A 297 1.83 21.98 -5.47
N ARG A 298 2.00 23.25 -5.12
CA ARG A 298 2.23 24.33 -6.07
C ARG A 298 3.52 24.10 -6.84
N ARG A 299 4.61 23.73 -6.16
CA ARG A 299 5.89 23.38 -6.77
C ARG A 299 5.77 22.16 -7.67
N GLN A 300 5.11 21.10 -7.20
CA GLN A 300 4.90 19.89 -8.01
C GLN A 300 4.06 20.18 -9.26
N GLU A 301 3.00 20.97 -9.14
CA GLU A 301 2.20 21.40 -10.29
C GLU A 301 3.01 22.27 -11.26
N LYS A 302 3.93 23.10 -10.75
CA LYS A 302 4.88 23.88 -11.57
C LYS A 302 5.88 22.99 -12.29
N GLU A 303 6.45 21.99 -11.62
CA GLU A 303 7.36 21.01 -12.22
C GLU A 303 6.67 20.20 -13.31
N ILE A 304 5.43 19.76 -13.07
CA ILE A 304 4.62 19.06 -14.08
C ILE A 304 4.33 20.00 -15.27
N ALA A 305 3.99 21.25 -15.03
CA ALA A 305 3.77 22.24 -16.09
C ALA A 305 5.04 22.49 -16.89
N GLN A 306 6.20 22.63 -16.22
CA GLN A 306 7.51 22.77 -16.86
C GLN A 306 7.83 21.55 -17.74
N ALA A 307 7.62 20.33 -17.22
CA ALA A 307 7.85 19.10 -17.97
C ALA A 307 6.93 19.00 -19.20
N ALA A 308 5.67 19.41 -19.07
CA ALA A 308 4.73 19.44 -20.18
C ALA A 308 5.12 20.48 -21.25
N LEU A 309 5.59 21.67 -20.84
CA LEU A 309 6.09 22.70 -21.75
C LEU A 309 7.36 22.23 -22.49
N ALA A 310 8.31 21.63 -21.77
CA ALA A 310 9.50 21.03 -22.37
C ALA A 310 9.13 19.93 -23.38
N ALA A 311 8.16 19.07 -23.05
CA ALA A 311 7.65 18.06 -23.97
C ALA A 311 6.97 18.67 -25.21
N ALA A 312 6.44 19.89 -25.12
CA ALA A 312 5.89 20.66 -26.23
C ALA A 312 6.95 21.48 -27.01
N GLY A 313 8.24 21.36 -26.66
CA GLY A 313 9.34 22.09 -27.29
C GLY A 313 9.50 23.53 -26.79
N LEU A 314 8.92 23.87 -25.63
CA LEU A 314 9.05 25.15 -24.96
C LEU A 314 9.97 24.98 -23.75
N ASP A 315 11.28 25.12 -23.98
CA ASP A 315 12.33 24.83 -22.98
C ASP A 315 12.64 26.00 -22.03
N ALA A 316 11.93 27.13 -22.15
CA ALA A 316 12.09 28.25 -21.25
C ALA A 316 11.62 27.87 -19.82
N GLU A 317 12.37 28.32 -18.81
CA GLU A 317 11.98 28.13 -17.41
C GLU A 317 10.70 28.93 -17.11
N LEU A 318 9.70 28.24 -16.58
CA LEU A 318 8.42 28.82 -16.21
C LEU A 318 8.59 29.71 -14.98
N THR A 319 8.37 31.01 -15.14
CA THR A 319 8.45 31.97 -14.04
C THR A 319 7.27 31.82 -13.07
N GLU A 320 7.39 32.37 -11.87
CA GLU A 320 6.28 32.37 -10.89
C GLU A 320 5.06 33.17 -11.37
N GLU A 321 5.29 34.24 -12.14
CA GLU A 321 4.22 35.08 -12.68
C GLU A 321 3.45 34.32 -13.78
N GLU A 322 4.17 33.67 -14.70
CA GLU A 322 3.57 32.82 -15.75
C GLU A 322 2.82 31.63 -15.15
N PHE A 323 3.40 30.96 -14.15
CA PHE A 323 2.72 29.86 -13.47
C PHE A 323 1.46 30.33 -12.72
N SER A 324 1.52 31.48 -12.06
CA SER A 324 0.36 32.07 -11.39
C SER A 324 -0.75 32.43 -12.38
N GLU A 325 -0.42 32.98 -13.54
CA GLU A 325 -1.39 33.27 -14.59
C GLU A 325 -1.96 31.99 -15.22
N LEU A 326 -1.16 30.95 -15.41
CA LEU A 326 -1.64 29.63 -15.84
C LEU A 326 -2.67 29.05 -14.87
N GLN A 327 -2.41 29.14 -13.56
CA GLN A 327 -3.35 28.68 -12.53
C GLN A 327 -4.64 29.49 -12.55
N ARG A 328 -4.53 30.82 -12.69
CA ARG A 328 -5.70 31.71 -12.82
C ARG A 328 -6.54 31.39 -14.06
N LEU A 329 -5.91 31.19 -15.21
CA LEU A 329 -6.58 30.81 -16.45
C LEU A 329 -7.26 29.45 -16.30
N ARG A 330 -6.61 28.48 -15.66
CA ARG A 330 -7.18 27.16 -15.37
C ARG A 330 -8.42 27.26 -14.50
N GLU A 331 -8.42 28.11 -13.46
CA GLU A 331 -9.61 28.38 -12.65
C GLU A 331 -10.74 29.02 -13.45
N LEU A 332 -10.43 30.01 -14.29
CA LEU A 332 -11.42 30.66 -15.15
C LEU A 332 -12.07 29.66 -16.13
N VAL A 333 -11.26 28.80 -16.74
CA VAL A 333 -11.75 27.72 -17.62
C VAL A 333 -12.62 26.74 -16.84
N ALA A 334 -12.19 26.31 -15.65
CA ALA A 334 -12.97 25.41 -14.80
C ALA A 334 -14.33 26.02 -14.42
N ARG A 335 -14.35 27.31 -14.05
CA ARG A 335 -15.60 28.04 -13.77
C ARG A 335 -16.51 28.08 -15.00
N GLN A 336 -15.98 28.40 -16.18
CA GLN A 336 -16.78 28.38 -17.42
C GLN A 336 -17.32 27.00 -17.76
N GLN A 337 -16.54 25.93 -17.56
CA GLN A 337 -17.00 24.57 -17.78
C GLN A 337 -18.14 24.18 -16.83
N THR A 338 -18.04 24.57 -15.55
CA THR A 338 -19.12 24.37 -14.57
C THR A 338 -20.39 25.11 -14.97
N VAL A 339 -20.27 26.38 -15.40
CA VAL A 339 -21.39 27.17 -15.93
C VAL A 339 -22.01 26.47 -17.14
N ARG A 340 -21.22 26.07 -18.13
CA ARG A 340 -21.72 25.35 -19.32
C ARG A 340 -22.40 24.03 -18.98
N LYS A 341 -21.91 23.28 -18.00
CA LYS A 341 -22.57 22.05 -17.52
C LYS A 341 -23.90 22.34 -16.82
N ALA A 342 -23.97 23.42 -16.04
CA ALA A 342 -25.20 23.84 -15.36
C ALA A 342 -26.30 24.30 -16.35
N PHE A 343 -25.91 24.95 -17.45
CA PHE A 343 -26.85 25.44 -18.48
C PHE A 343 -27.00 24.49 -19.68
N GLY A 344 -26.21 23.42 -19.77
CA GLY A 344 -26.16 22.52 -20.93
C GLY A 344 -27.09 21.30 -20.85
N ASN A 345 -27.83 21.12 -19.75
CA ASN A 345 -28.79 20.02 -19.58
C ASN A 345 -30.26 20.41 -19.88
N ASP A 346 -30.54 21.65 -20.28
CA ASP A 346 -31.89 22.12 -20.65
C ASP A 346 -32.14 22.17 -22.17
N ALA A 347 -31.26 21.56 -22.99
CA ALA A 347 -31.43 21.49 -24.44
C ALA A 347 -31.94 20.11 -24.90
N SER A 348 -33.10 19.71 -24.41
CA SER A 348 -33.95 18.72 -25.06
C SER A 348 -35.43 19.08 -24.87
N GLU A 349 -35.85 20.12 -25.58
CA GLU A 349 -37.21 20.29 -26.11
C GLU A 349 -37.14 20.44 -27.63
#